data_AF-A0A5S3VT96-F1
#
_entry.id   AF-A0A5S3VT96-F1
#
_cell.length_a   1.000
_cell.length_b   1.000
_cell.length_c   1.000
_cell.angle_alpha   90.00
_cell.angle_beta   90.00
_cell.angle_gamma   90.00
#
_symmetry.space_group_name_H-M   'P 1'
#
loop_
_entity.id
_entity.type
_entity.pdbx_description
1 polymer ?
#
loop_
_entity_poly.entity_id
_entity_poly.type
_entity_poly.pdbx_seq_one_letter_code
_entity_poly.pdbx_strand_id
1 'polypeptide(L)'
;DKGCLCRTCLISSIRQKIEKMANQPIRQQVKLAKQYAHPNSFIEGLDYDMEEGFMVMTRWAHLKRGKCCGNNCRYCPYTTR
;
A
#
# COMPACT_ATOMS: atom_id res chain seq x y z
N ASP A 1 19.86 -6.54 16.84
CA ASP A 1 20.02 -7.31 15.59
C ASP A 1 19.32 -6.63 14.42
N LYS A 2 20.08 -6.03 13.50
CA LYS A 2 19.52 -5.46 12.26
C LYS A 2 19.55 -6.55 11.20
N GLY A 3 18.39 -7.10 10.86
CA GLY A 3 18.25 -8.08 9.78
C GLY A 3 18.70 -7.54 8.42
N CYS A 4 18.71 -8.40 7.40
CA CYS A 4 19.10 -8.04 6.03
C CYS A 4 18.32 -6.81 5.52
N LEU A 5 19.02 -5.86 4.89
CA LEU A 5 18.46 -4.63 4.30
C LEU A 5 18.44 -4.68 2.76
N CYS A 6 18.53 -5.86 2.16
CA CYS A 6 18.32 -6.00 0.72
C CYS A 6 16.90 -5.54 0.35
N ARG A 7 16.68 -5.23 -0.94
CA ARG A 7 15.39 -4.73 -1.45
C ARG A 7 14.21 -5.58 -0.95
N THR A 8 14.31 -6.90 -1.07
CA THR A 8 13.24 -7.83 -0.67
C THR A 8 12.96 -7.80 0.83
N CYS A 9 13.99 -7.85 1.68
CA CYS A 9 13.82 -7.81 3.13
C CYS A 9 13.31 -6.44 3.61
N LEU A 10 13.75 -5.35 2.99
CA LEU A 10 13.25 -4.02 3.28
C LEU A 10 11.78 -3.88 2.89
N ILE A 11 11.38 -4.32 1.70
CA ILE A 11 9.97 -4.34 1.27
C ILE A 11 9.13 -5.17 2.24
N SER A 12 9.59 -6.35 2.63
CA SER A 12 8.89 -7.20 3.62
C SER A 12 8.72 -6.48 4.97
N SER A 13 9.76 -5.81 5.46
CA SER A 13 9.70 -5.03 6.70
C SER A 13 8.73 -3.85 6.61
N ILE A 14 8.67 -3.19 5.45
CA ILE A 14 7.73 -2.09 5.20
C ILE A 14 6.29 -2.63 5.12
N ARG A 15 6.05 -3.75 4.43
CA ARG A 15 4.74 -4.41 4.36
C ARG A 15 4.18 -4.69 5.75
N GLN A 16 4.96 -5.32 6.62
CA GLN A 16 4.55 -5.60 8.00
C GLN A 16 4.18 -4.33 8.78
N LYS A 17 4.87 -3.21 8.54
CA LYS A 17 4.52 -1.92 9.15
C LYS A 17 3.19 -1.38 8.60
N ILE A 18 2.99 -1.45 7.29
CA ILE A 18 1.74 -1.02 6.63
C ILE A 18 0.55 -1.86 7.12
N GLU A 19 0.72 -3.18 7.25
CA GLU A 19 -0.31 -4.09 7.78
C GLU A 19 -0.70 -3.71 9.21
N LYS A 20 0.27 -3.44 10.09
CA LYS A 20 -0.02 -2.99 11.45
C LYS A 20 -0.82 -1.68 11.49
N MET A 21 -0.61 -0.79 10.53
CA MET A 21 -1.37 0.46 10.42
C MET A 21 -2.80 0.26 9.93
N ALA A 22 -3.13 -0.87 9.29
CA ALA A 22 -4.49 -1.14 8.83
C ALA A 22 -5.52 -1.12 9.98
N ASN A 23 -5.05 -1.30 11.22
CA ASN A 23 -5.84 -1.22 12.44
C ASN A 23 -6.13 0.21 12.92
N GLN A 24 -5.50 1.23 12.32
CA GLN A 24 -5.73 2.64 12.68
C GLN A 24 -6.93 3.23 11.91
N PRO A 25 -7.54 4.33 12.37
CA PRO A 25 -8.58 5.01 11.61
C PRO A 25 -8.14 5.35 10.19
N ILE A 26 -9.03 5.21 9.20
CA ILE A 26 -8.70 5.40 7.78
C ILE A 26 -8.01 6.75 7.49
N ARG A 27 -8.42 7.81 8.20
CA ARG A 27 -7.81 9.15 8.09
C ARG A 27 -6.32 9.14 8.43
N GLN A 28 -5.91 8.37 9.44
CA GLN A 28 -4.51 8.24 9.85
C GLN A 28 -3.71 7.41 8.83
N GLN A 29 -4.30 6.32 8.33
CA GLN A 29 -3.69 5.51 7.27
C GLN A 29 -3.39 6.36 6.02
N VAL A 30 -4.39 7.15 5.59
CA VAL A 30 -4.25 8.07 4.43
C VAL A 30 -3.24 9.17 4.72
N LYS A 31 -3.26 9.77 5.92
CA LYS A 31 -2.28 10.81 6.29
C LYS A 31 -0.85 10.32 6.13
N LEU A 32 -0.56 9.10 6.57
CA LEU A 32 0.77 8.52 6.42
C LEU A 32 1.07 8.15 4.97
N ALA A 33 0.15 7.49 4.26
CA ALA A 33 0.36 7.09 2.86
C ALA A 33 0.63 8.28 1.94
N LYS A 34 -0.08 9.40 2.13
CA LYS A 34 0.12 10.63 1.35
C LYS A 34 1.53 11.18 1.42
N GLN A 35 2.28 10.95 2.51
CA GLN A 35 3.68 11.39 2.63
C GLN A 35 4.60 10.72 1.60
N TYR A 36 4.20 9.55 1.11
CA TYR A 36 4.96 8.73 0.15
C TYR A 36 4.24 8.62 -1.21
N ALA A 37 3.27 9.51 -1.47
CA ALA A 37 2.54 9.54 -2.72
C ALA A 37 3.40 10.21 -3.82
N HIS A 38 4.09 9.38 -4.60
CA HIS A 38 4.86 9.81 -5.76
C HIS A 38 4.16 9.30 -7.03
N PRO A 39 3.43 10.16 -7.77
CA PRO A 39 2.55 9.72 -8.85
C PRO A 39 3.27 9.03 -10.02
N ASN A 40 4.57 9.27 -10.17
CA ASN A 40 5.39 8.70 -11.25
C ASN A 40 6.29 7.54 -10.78
N SER A 41 6.08 7.03 -9.56
CA SER A 41 6.92 5.96 -9.02
C SER A 41 6.09 4.99 -8.19
N PHE A 42 5.85 3.81 -8.76
CA PHE A 42 5.25 2.69 -8.07
C PHE A 42 6.30 1.62 -7.79
N ILE A 43 6.32 1.14 -6.56
CA ILE A 43 7.26 0.10 -6.14
C ILE A 43 6.52 -1.23 -6.15
N GLU A 44 6.93 -2.14 -7.02
CA GLU A 44 6.47 -3.53 -6.99
C GLU A 44 6.75 -4.12 -5.60
N GLY A 45 5.74 -4.78 -5.06
CA GLY A 45 5.76 -5.31 -3.71
C GLY A 45 5.27 -4.33 -2.65
N LEU A 46 5.00 -3.06 -2.98
CA LEU A 46 4.37 -2.11 -2.05
C LEU A 46 3.11 -1.51 -2.65
N ASP A 47 3.22 -0.99 -3.87
CA ASP A 47 2.14 -0.28 -4.55
C ASP A 47 1.33 -1.20 -5.45
N TYR A 48 1.97 -2.19 -6.05
CA TYR A 48 1.32 -3.23 -6.85
C TYR A 48 2.07 -4.55 -6.69
N ASP A 49 1.39 -5.63 -7.03
CA ASP A 49 1.98 -6.94 -7.30
C ASP A 49 1.67 -7.31 -8.76
N MET A 50 2.51 -8.14 -9.39
CA MET A 50 2.24 -8.68 -10.73
C MET A 50 1.44 -9.97 -10.60
N GLU A 51 0.22 -9.99 -11.12
CA GLU A 51 -0.63 -11.19 -11.19
C GLU A 51 -1.01 -11.40 -12.66
N GLU A 52 -0.71 -12.57 -13.22
CA GLU A 52 -1.09 -12.95 -14.59
C GLU A 52 -0.68 -11.91 -15.68
N GLY A 53 0.44 -11.23 -15.47
CA GLY A 53 0.93 -10.18 -16.40
C GLY A 53 0.28 -8.81 -16.21
N PHE A 54 -0.63 -8.66 -15.26
CA PHE A 54 -1.26 -7.38 -14.90
C PHE A 54 -0.69 -6.81 -13.61
N MET A 55 -0.59 -5.48 -13.54
CA MET A 55 -0.30 -4.77 -12.29
C MET A 55 -1.57 -4.71 -11.43
N VAL A 56 -1.56 -5.42 -10.31
CA VAL A 56 -2.65 -5.41 -9.34
C VAL A 56 -2.31 -4.47 -8.19
N MET A 57 -3.00 -3.33 -8.13
CA MET A 57 -2.76 -2.30 -7.12
C MET A 57 -3.11 -2.78 -5.71
N THR A 58 -2.22 -2.52 -4.76
CA THR A 58 -2.41 -2.90 -3.36
C THR A 58 -3.29 -1.88 -2.62
N ARG A 59 -3.67 -2.24 -1.39
CA ARG A 59 -4.31 -1.33 -0.42
C ARG A 59 -3.48 -0.06 -0.21
N TRP A 60 -2.15 -0.17 -0.17
CA TRP A 60 -1.25 0.94 0.07
C TRP A 60 -1.29 1.96 -1.07
N ALA A 61 -1.28 1.51 -2.33
CA ALA A 61 -1.45 2.41 -3.48
C ALA A 61 -2.80 3.15 -3.44
N HIS A 62 -3.87 2.48 -3.01
CA HIS A 62 -5.17 3.13 -2.83
C HIS A 62 -5.20 4.13 -1.66
N LEU A 63 -4.45 3.90 -0.59
CA LEU A 63 -4.26 4.88 0.49
C LEU A 63 -3.46 6.10 0.02
N LYS A 64 -2.40 5.91 -0.78
CA LYS A 64 -1.63 7.00 -1.41
C LYS A 64 -2.51 7.88 -2.29
N ARG A 65 -3.44 7.28 -3.05
CA ARG A 65 -4.47 8.00 -3.83
C ARG A 65 -5.34 8.89 -2.95
N GLY A 66 -5.59 8.48 -1.71
CA GLY A 66 -6.28 9.28 -0.70
C GLY A 66 -7.79 9.44 -0.88
N LYS A 67 -8.39 8.78 -1.88
CA LYS A 67 -9.84 8.73 -2.10
C LYS A 67 -10.28 7.43 -2.78
N CYS A 68 -11.51 7.02 -2.54
CA CYS A 68 -12.16 5.94 -3.28
C CYS A 68 -12.36 6.34 -4.75
N CYS A 69 -12.26 5.37 -5.67
CA CYS A 69 -12.48 5.60 -7.11
C CYS A 69 -13.83 5.12 -7.63
N GLY A 70 -14.64 4.44 -6.81
CA GLY A 70 -15.96 3.92 -7.21
C GLY A 70 -15.96 2.57 -7.94
N ASN A 71 -14.80 2.04 -8.33
CA ASN A 71 -14.70 0.84 -9.17
C ASN A 71 -14.66 -0.50 -8.40
N ASN A 72 -15.14 -0.52 -7.14
CA ASN A 72 -15.18 -1.73 -6.30
C ASN A 72 -13.87 -2.55 -6.27
N CYS A 73 -12.72 -1.87 -6.13
CA CYS A 73 -11.41 -2.52 -6.19
C CYS A 73 -11.23 -3.55 -5.06
N ARG A 74 -10.67 -4.73 -5.39
CA ARG A 74 -10.38 -5.83 -4.45
C ARG A 74 -9.69 -5.39 -3.16
N TYR A 75 -8.74 -4.45 -3.25
CA TYR A 75 -7.94 -3.95 -2.13
C TYR A 75 -8.35 -2.55 -1.65
N CYS A 76 -9.58 -2.11 -1.94
CA CYS A 76 -10.04 -0.77 -1.56
C CYS A 76 -10.07 -0.58 -0.03
N PRO A 77 -9.44 0.48 0.53
CA PRO A 77 -9.46 0.71 1.96
C PRO A 77 -10.69 1.47 2.47
N TYR A 78 -11.55 1.94 1.56
CA TYR A 78 -12.73 2.77 1.87
C TYR A 78 -14.05 2.01 1.83
N THR A 79 -14.04 0.73 1.47
CA THR A 79 -15.23 -0.12 1.57
C THR A 79 -15.47 -0.44 3.05
N THR A 80 -16.41 0.27 3.67
CA THR A 80 -17.19 -0.29 4.78
C THR A 80 -18.06 -1.36 4.16
N ARG A 81 -17.74 -2.64 4.38
CA ARG A 81 -18.82 -3.63 4.41
C ARG A 81 -19.51 -3.51 5.76
#